data_AF-A0A123SW76-F1
#
_entry.id   AF-A0A123SW76-F1
#
_cell.length_a   1.000
_cell.length_b   1.000
_cell.length_c   1.000
_cell.angle_alpha   90.00
_cell.angle_beta   90.00
_cell.angle_gamma   90.00
#
_symmetry.space_group_name_H-M   'P 1'
#
loop_
_entity.id
_entity.type
_entity.pdbx_description
1 polymer ?
#
loop_
_entity_poly.entity_id
_entity_poly.type
_entity_poly.pdbx_seq_one_letter_code
_entity_poly.pdbx_strand_id
1 'polypeptide(L)' 'MNQELINQALRLTNNDLMTKLSEEMTTKNLLAVQLTEAQQTIANLRAEITELTKQLDEATKPEEIIEQKGE' A
#
# COMPACT_ATOMS: atom_id res chain seq x y z
N MET A 1 -16.33 -3.85 -51.67
CA MET A 1 -14.88 -3.89 -51.40
C MET A 1 -14.43 -2.89 -50.33
N ASN A 2 -14.77 -1.58 -50.39
CA ASN A 2 -14.33 -0.60 -49.38
C ASN A 2 -15.02 -0.76 -48.01
N GLN A 3 -16.35 -0.93 -47.97
CA GLN A 3 -17.11 -1.04 -46.71
C GLN A 3 -16.71 -2.26 -45.86
N GLU A 4 -16.40 -3.38 -46.52
CA GLU A 4 -16.07 -4.64 -45.86
C GLU A 4 -14.68 -4.58 -45.20
N LEU A 5 -13.70 -3.96 -45.87
CA LEU A 5 -12.38 -3.68 -45.30
C LEU A 5 -12.47 -2.72 -44.12
N ILE A 6 -13.30 -1.67 -44.22
CA ILE A 6 -13.55 -0.75 -43.11
C ILE A 6 -14.17 -1.51 -41.92
N ASN A 7 -15.19 -2.33 -42.16
CA ASN A 7 -15.81 -3.13 -41.10
C ASN A 7 -14.83 -4.12 -40.46
N GLN A 8 -13.94 -4.73 -41.24
CA GLN A 8 -12.89 -5.60 -40.72
C GLN A 8 -11.89 -4.84 -39.85
N ALA A 9 -11.39 -3.70 -40.33
CA ALA A 9 -10.47 -2.85 -39.57
C ALA A 9 -11.09 -2.40 -38.24
N LEU A 10 -12.34 -1.95 -38.26
CA LEU A 10 -13.07 -1.55 -37.05
C LEU A 10 -13.23 -2.71 -36.06
N ARG A 11 -13.52 -3.92 -36.53
CA ARG A 11 -13.60 -5.12 -35.66
C ARG A 11 -12.26 -5.44 -35.02
N LEU A 12 -11.17 -5.39 -35.78
CA LEU A 12 -9.82 -5.62 -35.26
C LEU A 12 -9.44 -4.57 -34.21
N THR A 13 -9.69 -3.29 -34.50
CA THR A 13 -9.45 -2.20 -33.53
C THR A 13 -10.29 -2.36 -32.27
N ASN A 14 -11.57 -2.74 -32.40
CA ASN A 14 -12.44 -2.95 -31.23
C ASN A 14 -11.93 -4.10 -30.35
N ASN A 15 -11.54 -5.22 -30.97
CA ASN A 15 -10.95 -6.33 -30.24
C ASN A 15 -9.65 -5.94 -29.53
N ASP A 16 -8.77 -5.18 -30.19
CA ASP A 16 -7.51 -4.71 -29.61
C ASP A 16 -7.75 -3.75 -28.42
N LEU A 17 -8.73 -2.85 -28.54
CA LEU A 17 -9.15 -1.96 -27.45
C LEU A 17 -9.76 -2.75 -26.28
N MET A 18 -10.55 -3.79 -26.54
CA MET A 18 -11.10 -4.65 -25.48
C MET A 18 -10.00 -5.41 -24.75
N THR A 19 -9.00 -5.93 -25.46
CA THR A 19 -7.83 -6.60 -24.85
C THR A 19 -7.08 -5.62 -23.93
N LYS A 20 -6.72 -4.44 -24.44
CA LYS A 20 -6.03 -3.40 -23.66
C LYS A 20 -6.84 -2.97 -22.43
N LEU A 21 -8.15 -2.81 -22.58
CA LEU A 21 -9.02 -2.47 -21.46
C LEU A 21 -9.00 -3.57 -20.39
N SER A 22 -9.04 -4.84 -20.78
CA SER A 22 -8.97 -5.97 -19.87
C SER A 22 -7.63 -6.03 -19.12
N GLU A 23 -6.52 -5.79 -19.83
CA GLU A 23 -5.18 -5.72 -19.24
C GLU A 23 -5.08 -4.57 -18.23
N GLU A 24 -5.58 -3.39 -18.59
CA GLU A 24 -5.58 -2.21 -17.73
C GLU A 24 -6.44 -2.42 -16.47
N MET A 25 -7.63 -3.00 -16.62
CA MET A 25 -8.49 -3.35 -15.48
C MET A 25 -7.81 -4.35 -14.53
N THR A 26 -7.16 -5.38 -15.09
CA THR A 26 -6.41 -6.38 -14.31
C THR A 26 -5.27 -5.72 -13.54
N THR A 27 -4.50 -4.86 -14.21
CA THR A 27 -3.39 -4.12 -13.63
C THR A 27 -3.86 -3.20 -12.51
N LYS A 28 -4.93 -2.44 -12.74
CA LYS A 28 -5.53 -1.56 -11.73
C LYS A 28 -5.98 -2.33 -10.49
N ASN A 29 -6.63 -3.48 -10.68
CA ASN A 29 -7.08 -4.30 -9.56
C ASN A 29 -5.90 -4.84 -8.74
N LEU A 30 -4.84 -5.32 -9.41
CA LEU A 30 -3.62 -5.76 -8.75
C LEU A 30 -2.98 -4.62 -7.93
N LEU A 31 -2.85 -3.43 -8.51
CA LEU A 31 -2.30 -2.27 -7.82
C LEU A 31 -3.15 -1.85 -6.61
N ALA A 32 -4.48 -1.95 -6.70
CA ALA A 32 -5.37 -1.64 -5.58
C ALA A 32 -5.17 -2.62 -4.41
N VAL A 33 -4.99 -3.91 -4.70
CA VAL A 33 -4.67 -4.93 -3.68
C VAL A 33 -3.31 -4.62 -3.06
N GLN A 34 -2.28 -4.41 -3.87
CA GLN A 34 -0.92 -4.10 -3.39
C GLN A 34 -0.89 -2.82 -2.54
N LEU A 35 -1.65 -1.79 -2.92
CA LEU A 35 -1.76 -0.56 -2.14
C LEU A 35 -2.38 -0.82 -0.76
N THR A 36 -3.43 -1.64 -0.71
CA THR A 36 -4.10 -2.02 0.54
C THR A 36 -3.14 -2.79 1.46
N GLU A 37 -2.40 -3.75 0.92
CA GLU A 37 -1.40 -4.53 1.67
C GLU A 37 -0.26 -3.64 2.20
N ALA A 38 0.24 -2.72 1.37
CA ALA A 38 1.27 -1.78 1.78
C ALA A 38 0.78 -0.84 2.91
N GLN A 39 -0.45 -0.34 2.81
CA GLN A 39 -1.07 0.48 3.85
C GLN A 39 -1.22 -0.28 5.17
N GLN A 40 -1.65 -1.55 5.12
CA GLN A 40 -1.73 -2.40 6.31
C GLN A 40 -0.36 -2.64 6.94
N THR A 41 0.66 -2.90 6.12
CA THR A 41 2.04 -3.09 6.59
C THR A 41 2.56 -1.83 7.28
N ILE A 42 2.33 -0.64 6.69
CA ILE A 42 2.71 0.64 7.29
C ILE A 42 1.99 0.86 8.63
N ALA A 43 0.69 0.53 8.72
CA ALA A 43 -0.06 0.66 9.96
C ALA A 43 0.51 -0.24 11.08
N ASN A 44 0.83 -1.49 10.75
CA ASN A 44 1.43 -2.43 11.69
C ASN A 44 2.79 -1.94 12.19
N LEU A 45 3.67 -1.51 11.28
CA LEU A 45 4.99 -0.99 11.63
C LEU A 45 4.91 0.26 12.51
N ARG A 46 3.94 1.16 12.25
CA ARG A 46 3.71 2.34 13.10
C ARG A 46 3.27 1.97 14.52
N ALA A 47 2.41 0.96 14.65
CA ALA A 47 1.98 0.46 15.94
C ALA A 47 3.15 -0.16 16.72
N GLU A 48 3.97 -0.98 16.05
CA GLU A 48 5.17 -1.59 16.63
C GLU A 48 6.19 -0.54 17.08
N ILE A 49 6.47 0.47 16.25
CA ILE A 49 7.35 1.59 16.62
C ILE A 49 6.81 2.30 17.87
N THR A 50 5.52 2.59 17.92
CA THR A 50 4.91 3.27 19.07
C THR A 50 5.09 2.47 20.36
N GLU A 51 4.86 1.16 20.29
CA GLU A 51 5.01 0.26 21.43
C GLU A 51 6.47 0.14 21.86
N LEU A 52 7.41 -0.04 20.93
CA LEU A 52 8.84 -0.12 21.23
C LEU A 52 9.38 1.19 21.80
N THR A 53 8.95 2.34 21.27
CA THR A 53 9.33 3.65 21.83
C THR A 53 8.83 3.78 23.27
N LYS A 54 7.58 3.38 23.54
CA LYS A 54 7.04 3.39 24.90
C LYS A 54 7.83 2.48 25.84
N GLN A 55 8.14 1.25 25.42
CA GLN A 55 8.93 0.31 26.22
C GLN A 55 10.34 0.85 26.49
N LEU A 56 10.95 1.50 25.51
CA LEU A 56 12.25 2.15 25.66
C LEU A 56 12.18 3.30 26.66
N ASP A 57 11.17 4.16 26.56
CA ASP A 57 10.95 5.26 27.50
C ASP A 57 10.77 4.72 28.93
N GLU A 58 9.98 3.67 29.11
CA GLU A 58 9.76 3.03 30.41
C GLU A 58 11.06 2.42 30.98
N ALA A 59 11.85 1.73 30.15
CA ALA A 59 13.09 1.09 30.55
C ALA A 59 14.24 2.07 30.82
N THR A 60 14.15 3.30 30.29
CA THR A 60 15.20 4.32 30.43
C THR A 60 14.82 5.45 31.39
N LYS A 61 13.68 5.34 32.09
CA LYS A 61 13.35 6.27 33.19
C LYS A 61 14.48 6.24 34.22
N PRO A 62 15.04 7.41 34.59
CA PRO A 62 16.00 7.48 35.67
C PRO A 62 15.36 6.94 36.94
N GLU A 63 16.07 6.09 37.67
CA GLU A 63 15.70 5.76 39.04
C GLU A 63 15.61 7.07 39.83
N GLU A 64 14.47 7.33 40.49
CA GLU A 64 14.38 8.45 41.43
C GLU A 64 15.40 8.19 42.55
N ILE A 65 16.56 8.83 42.44
CA ILE A 65 17.54 8.89 43.52
C ILE A 65 16.86 9.71 44.62
N ILE A 66 16.24 9.03 45.57
CA ILE A 66 15.79 9.65 46.81
C ILE A 66 17.07 10.11 47.51
N GLU A 67 17.45 11.37 47.30
CA GLU A 67 18.42 12.07 48.12
C GLU A 67 17.91 12.00 49.56
N GLN A 68 18.40 11.03 50.32
CA GLN A 68 18.31 11.05 51.78
C GLN A 68 19.18 12.20 52.26
N LYS A 69 18.62 13.42 52.22
CA LYS A 69 19.04 14.51 53.10
C LYS A 69 18.47 14.23 54.49
N GLY A 70 19.32 13.73 55.37
CA GLY A 70 19.15 13.69 56.82
C GLY A 70 20.53 13.39 57.39
N GLU A 71 21.27 14.43 57.80
CA GLU A 71 21.43 14.85 59.20
C GLU A 71 22.27 13.87 60.03
#